data_AF-A0A959L3I5-F1
#
_entry.id   AF-A0A959L3I5-F1
#
_cell.length_a   1.000
_cell.length_b   1.000
_cell.length_c   1.000
_cell.angle_alpha   90.00
_cell.angle_beta   90.00
_cell.angle_gamma   90.00
#
_symmetry.space_group_name_H-M   'P 1'
#
loop_
_entity.id
_entity.type
_entity.pdbx_description
1 polymer ?
#
loop_
_entity_poly.entity_id
_entity_poly.type
_entity_poly.pdbx_seq_one_letter_code
_entity_poly.pdbx_strand_id
1 'polypeptide(L)'
;LQSAADDINMIRNRAHAEPVTADQVTIDYIFDERARELFAESPRQNEMARVSYIMASMGINGYSLSGFSESNWYYDRVIRLNSFYPQYTGPKTKSFLGLDLPAGDKFIVIGQSPHIEPHHVLWPIDDRLINSNTQGTINQNIGYAGAQNNKPPLETID
;
A
#
# COMPACT_ATOMS: atom_id res chain seq x y z
N LEU A 1 18.75 -0.90 18.38
CA LEU A 1 17.95 0.34 18.22
C LEU A 1 18.76 1.60 18.45
N GLN A 2 19.70 1.65 19.40
CA GLN A 2 20.53 2.85 19.63
C GLN A 2 21.21 3.38 18.36
N SER A 3 21.93 2.54 17.61
CA SER A 3 22.60 2.98 16.39
C SER A 3 21.64 3.56 15.34
N ALA A 4 20.41 3.04 15.25
CA ALA A 4 19.40 3.60 14.34
C ALA A 4 18.91 4.98 14.79
N ALA A 5 18.79 5.21 16.10
CA ALA A 5 18.49 6.53 16.64
C ALA A 5 19.64 7.51 16.37
N ASP A 6 20.89 7.06 16.51
CA ASP A 6 22.07 7.88 16.24
C ASP A 6 22.10 8.32 14.76
N ASP A 7 21.83 7.41 13.82
CA ASP A 7 21.74 7.71 12.39
C ASP A 7 20.62 8.70 12.06
N ILE A 8 19.43 8.51 12.63
CA ILE A 8 18.30 9.44 12.48
C ILE A 8 18.66 10.81 13.05
N ASN A 9 19.32 10.85 14.21
CA ASN A 9 19.70 12.09 14.88
C ASN A 9 20.72 12.90 14.10
N MET A 10 21.55 12.27 13.24
CA MET A 10 22.41 13.02 12.31
C MET A 10 21.58 13.92 11.38
N ILE A 11 20.50 13.39 10.80
CA ILE A 11 19.61 14.14 9.90
C ILE A 11 18.79 15.16 10.68
N ARG A 12 18.25 14.79 11.84
CA ARG A 12 17.44 15.68 12.68
C ARG A 12 18.23 16.88 13.18
N ASN A 13 19.45 16.66 13.66
CA ASN A 13 20.35 17.73 14.09
C ASN A 13 20.68 18.68 12.92
N ARG A 14 20.93 18.13 11.72
CA ARG A 14 21.17 18.93 10.50
C ARG A 14 19.94 19.79 10.14
N ALA A 15 18.74 19.28 10.39
CA ALA A 15 17.48 19.98 10.15
C ALA A 15 16.99 20.83 11.35
N HIS A 16 17.78 20.95 12.43
CA HIS A 16 17.40 21.61 13.68
C HIS A 16 16.12 21.05 14.35
N ALA A 17 15.85 19.76 14.17
CA ALA A 17 14.77 19.05 14.85
C ALA A 17 15.25 18.40 16.17
N GLU A 18 14.33 18.21 17.12
CA GLU A 18 14.65 17.59 18.42
C GLU A 18 15.15 16.15 18.25
N PRO A 19 16.26 15.74 18.87
CA PRO A 19 16.74 14.36 18.80
C PRO A 19 15.71 13.34 19.31
N VAL A 20 15.75 12.13 18.77
CA VAL A 20 14.94 11.00 19.22
C VAL A 20 15.73 10.02 20.07
N THR A 21 15.02 9.32 20.94
CA THR A 21 15.55 8.23 21.74
C THR A 21 15.38 6.88 21.05
N ALA A 22 16.17 5.88 21.45
CA ALA A 22 16.18 4.56 20.81
C ALA A 22 14.83 3.82 20.89
N ASP A 23 14.03 4.07 21.92
CA ASP A 23 12.70 3.50 22.12
C ASP A 23 11.63 4.12 21.21
N GLN A 24 11.85 5.32 20.68
CA GLN A 24 10.96 5.96 19.72
C GLN A 24 11.15 5.42 18.28
N VAL A 25 12.27 4.73 18.01
CA VAL A 25 12.61 4.25 16.67
C VAL A 25 11.74 3.05 16.30
N THR A 26 10.71 3.34 15.50
CA THR A 26 9.84 2.35 14.86
C THR A 26 9.95 2.47 13.35
N ILE A 27 9.47 1.44 12.63
CA ILE A 27 9.37 1.51 11.17
C ILE A 27 8.50 2.69 10.70
N ASP A 28 7.46 3.02 11.47
CA ASP A 28 6.61 4.16 11.17
C ASP A 28 7.38 5.48 11.32
N TYR A 29 8.18 5.59 12.38
CA TYR A 29 9.04 6.75 12.62
C TYR A 29 10.07 6.95 11.51
N ILE A 30 10.71 5.86 11.06
CA ILE A 30 11.67 5.90 9.94
C ILE A 30 10.99 6.42 8.66
N PHE A 31 9.77 5.97 8.36
CA PHE A 31 9.05 6.47 7.18
C PHE A 31 8.56 7.90 7.32
N ASP A 32 8.28 8.37 8.54
CA ASP A 32 7.98 9.78 8.78
C ASP A 32 9.22 10.67 8.52
N GLU A 33 10.39 10.26 9.00
CA GLU A 33 11.65 10.99 8.74
C GLU A 33 12.02 10.97 7.25
N ARG A 34 11.90 9.81 6.59
CA ARG A 34 12.10 9.71 5.13
C ARG A 34 11.15 10.60 4.36
N ALA A 35 9.92 10.76 4.84
CA ALA A 35 8.93 11.62 4.18
C ALA A 35 9.27 13.11 4.29
N ARG A 36 9.89 13.53 5.40
CA ARG A 36 10.37 14.91 5.64
C ARG A 36 11.65 15.20 4.85
N GLU A 37 12.57 14.24 4.82
CA GLU A 37 13.89 14.40 4.22
C GLU A 37 13.88 14.27 2.69
N LEU A 38 13.20 13.24 2.17
CA LEU A 38 13.30 12.83 0.76
C LEU A 38 12.02 13.16 -0.02
N PHE A 39 11.39 14.30 0.29
CA PHE A 39 10.18 14.73 -0.40
C PHE A 39 10.46 14.91 -1.90
N ALA A 40 9.64 14.28 -2.75
CA ALA A 40 9.80 14.19 -4.21
C ALA A 40 11.04 13.42 -4.74
N GLU A 41 12.00 13.05 -3.90
CA GLU A 41 13.22 12.35 -4.33
C GLU A 41 13.13 10.83 -4.20
N SER A 42 12.35 10.32 -3.24
CA SER A 42 12.17 8.88 -3.04
C SER A 42 10.80 8.41 -3.50
N PRO A 43 10.70 7.35 -4.34
CA PRO A 43 9.42 6.76 -4.71
C PRO A 43 8.78 6.08 -3.49
N ARG A 44 7.99 6.85 -2.74
CA ARG A 44 7.45 6.45 -1.43
C ARG A 44 6.64 5.15 -1.50
N GLN A 45 5.87 4.95 -2.57
CA GLN A 45 5.07 3.74 -2.76
C GLN A 45 5.97 2.50 -2.90
N ASN A 46 7.06 2.57 -3.66
CA ASN A 46 8.00 1.46 -3.83
C ASN A 46 8.67 1.07 -2.50
N GLU A 47 9.09 2.05 -1.70
CA GLU A 47 9.70 1.79 -0.39
C GLU A 47 8.72 1.17 0.60
N MET A 48 7.47 1.66 0.61
CA MET A 48 6.44 1.10 1.47
C MET A 48 6.03 -0.31 1.02
N ALA A 49 5.96 -0.57 -0.29
CA ALA A 49 5.71 -1.91 -0.82
C ALA A 49 6.83 -2.87 -0.42
N ARG A 50 8.10 -2.44 -0.53
CA ARG A 50 9.26 -3.23 -0.09
C ARG A 50 9.17 -3.63 1.39
N VAL A 51 8.85 -2.67 2.27
CA VAL A 51 8.68 -2.95 3.70
C VAL A 51 7.50 -3.87 3.97
N SER A 52 6.40 -3.70 3.23
CA SER A 52 5.24 -4.58 3.35
C SER A 52 5.59 -6.03 3.03
N TYR A 53 6.39 -6.27 1.98
CA TYR A 53 6.87 -7.61 1.66
C TYR A 53 7.81 -8.19 2.73
N ILE A 54 8.70 -7.37 3.29
CA ILE A 54 9.58 -7.80 4.39
C ILE A 54 8.76 -8.18 5.62
N MET A 55 7.75 -7.39 5.98
CA MET A 55 6.89 -7.72 7.11
C MET A 55 6.07 -8.99 6.86
N ALA A 56 5.54 -9.15 5.65
CA ALA A 56 4.78 -10.33 5.24
C ALA A 56 5.65 -11.60 5.21
N SER A 57 6.91 -11.51 4.78
CA SER A 57 7.84 -12.65 4.80
C SER A 57 8.26 -13.05 6.21
N MET A 58 8.33 -12.08 7.12
CA MET A 58 8.67 -12.29 8.53
C MET A 58 7.46 -12.61 9.41
N GLY A 59 6.23 -12.58 8.88
CA GLY A 59 5.01 -12.79 9.67
C GLY A 59 4.74 -11.69 10.71
N ILE A 60 5.31 -10.50 10.53
CA ILE A 60 5.17 -9.38 11.47
C ILE A 60 3.75 -8.82 11.37
N ASN A 61 3.13 -8.51 12.51
CA ASN A 61 1.78 -7.93 12.61
C ASN A 61 0.67 -8.76 11.93
N GLY A 62 0.90 -10.06 11.72
CA GLY A 62 -0.09 -10.95 11.09
C GLY A 62 -0.11 -10.90 9.55
N TYR A 63 0.79 -10.15 8.92
CA TYR A 63 0.91 -10.15 7.46
C TYR A 63 1.52 -11.47 6.97
N SER A 64 1.12 -11.92 5.78
CA SER A 64 1.68 -13.10 5.14
C SER A 64 1.87 -12.89 3.64
N LEU A 65 2.79 -13.63 3.03
CA LEU A 65 3.01 -13.54 1.58
C LEU A 65 1.83 -14.06 0.77
N SER A 66 1.14 -15.09 1.25
CA SER A 66 -0.05 -15.65 0.58
C SER A 66 -1.26 -14.73 0.68
N GLY A 67 -1.41 -14.01 1.80
CA GLY A 67 -2.49 -13.05 2.05
C GLY A 67 -2.12 -11.59 1.76
N PHE A 68 -1.08 -11.35 0.96
CA PHE A 68 -0.50 -10.01 0.77
C PHE A 68 -1.47 -9.03 0.09
N SER A 69 -2.35 -9.54 -0.77
CA SER A 69 -3.31 -8.72 -1.53
C SER A 69 -4.54 -8.36 -0.68
N GLU A 70 -4.72 -9.03 0.46
CA GLU A 70 -5.81 -8.84 1.41
C GLU A 70 -5.38 -8.04 2.64
N SER A 71 -4.13 -8.18 3.06
CA SER A 71 -3.59 -7.47 4.22
C SER A 71 -2.10 -7.18 4.05
N ASN A 72 -1.74 -5.90 4.15
CA ASN A 72 -0.36 -5.46 4.08
C ASN A 72 -0.15 -4.13 4.81
N TRP A 73 1.10 -3.89 5.24
CA TRP A 73 1.47 -2.70 5.99
C TRP A 73 1.29 -1.40 5.19
N TYR A 74 1.51 -1.41 3.88
CA TYR A 74 1.30 -0.26 3.00
C TYR A 74 -0.12 0.28 3.14
N TYR A 75 -1.12 -0.60 2.97
CA TYR A 75 -2.53 -0.24 3.05
C TYR A 75 -2.87 0.31 4.44
N ASP A 76 -2.51 -0.42 5.49
CA ASP A 76 -2.81 -0.02 6.88
C ASP A 76 -2.21 1.33 7.22
N ARG A 77 -0.99 1.61 6.75
CA ARG A 77 -0.33 2.91 6.97
C ARG A 77 -0.98 4.03 6.16
N VAL A 78 -1.28 3.80 4.88
CA VAL A 78 -1.96 4.80 4.03
C VAL A 78 -3.30 5.19 4.65
N ILE A 79 -4.10 4.19 5.01
CA ILE A 79 -5.44 4.40 5.58
C ILE A 79 -5.39 5.03 6.98
N ARG A 80 -4.35 4.76 7.77
CA ARG A 80 -4.15 5.37 9.09
C ARG A 80 -3.75 6.85 9.03
N LEU A 81 -2.89 7.22 8.08
CA LEU A 81 -2.27 8.55 8.03
C LEU A 81 -2.91 9.50 7.00
N ASN A 82 -3.70 8.97 6.06
CA ASN A 82 -4.27 9.75 4.96
C ASN A 82 -5.76 10.03 5.20
N SER A 83 -6.15 11.30 5.03
CA SER A 83 -7.56 11.74 5.10
C SER A 83 -8.30 11.67 3.75
N PHE A 84 -7.60 11.34 2.66
CA PHE A 84 -8.12 11.29 1.30
C PHE A 84 -8.91 10.02 0.99
N TYR A 85 -8.61 8.90 1.67
CA TYR A 85 -9.32 7.63 1.52
C TYR A 85 -10.23 7.40 2.73
N PRO A 86 -11.46 7.94 2.74
CA PRO A 86 -12.34 7.85 3.89
C PRO A 86 -12.77 6.39 4.13
N GLN A 87 -12.37 5.82 5.26
CA GLN A 87 -12.88 4.50 5.67
C GLN A 87 -14.38 4.57 5.98
N TYR A 88 -15.22 4.04 5.09
CA TYR A 88 -16.63 3.89 5.37
C TYR A 88 -16.94 2.51 5.97
N THR A 89 -17.43 2.52 7.21
CA THR A 89 -17.81 1.30 7.94
C THR A 89 -19.32 1.20 8.19
N GLY A 90 -20.13 2.02 7.52
CA GLY A 90 -21.59 2.08 7.70
C GLY A 90 -22.42 1.33 6.63
N PRO A 91 -23.75 1.26 6.77
CA PRO A 91 -24.65 0.80 5.71
C PRO A 91 -24.91 1.94 4.70
N LYS A 92 -24.80 1.67 3.40
CA LYS A 92 -24.94 2.63 2.28
C LYS A 92 -25.95 3.77 2.56
N THR A 93 -25.50 5.01 2.69
CA THR A 93 -26.41 6.16 2.80
C THR A 93 -27.05 6.47 1.46
N LYS A 94 -28.39 6.50 1.42
CA LYS A 94 -29.16 6.92 0.24
C LYS A 94 -28.86 8.37 -0.12
N SER A 95 -28.83 8.68 -1.41
CA SER A 95 -28.76 10.07 -1.87
C SER A 95 -30.01 10.87 -1.43
N PHE A 96 -29.96 12.20 -1.52
CA PHE A 96 -31.14 13.07 -1.36
C PHE A 96 -32.31 12.66 -2.29
N LEU A 97 -32.03 11.94 -3.38
CA LEU A 97 -33.01 11.41 -4.33
C LEU A 97 -33.43 9.94 -4.04
N GLY A 98 -33.04 9.38 -2.89
CA GLY A 98 -33.40 8.01 -2.50
C GLY A 98 -32.71 6.89 -3.29
N LEU A 99 -31.71 7.24 -4.12
CA LEU A 99 -30.91 6.29 -4.89
C LEU A 99 -29.79 5.71 -4.03
N ASP A 100 -29.58 4.40 -4.15
CA ASP A 100 -28.41 3.73 -3.58
C ASP A 100 -27.18 4.16 -4.37
N LEU A 101 -26.49 5.20 -3.89
CA LEU A 101 -25.13 5.49 -4.33
C LEU A 101 -24.20 4.41 -3.76
N PRO A 102 -23.01 4.19 -4.35
CA PRO A 102 -21.91 3.54 -3.65
C PRO A 102 -21.51 4.44 -2.49
N ALA A 103 -22.34 4.46 -1.46
CA ALA A 103 -22.14 5.22 -0.26
C ALA A 103 -21.29 4.35 0.62
N GLY A 104 -20.00 4.40 0.32
CA GLY A 104 -19.00 4.23 1.33
C GLY A 104 -17.77 5.02 0.98
N ASP A 105 -17.84 6.34 1.13
CA ASP A 105 -16.71 7.28 1.06
C ASP A 105 -17.25 8.71 1.18
N LYS A 106 -16.77 9.49 2.16
CA LYS A 106 -17.25 10.86 2.44
C LYS A 106 -16.47 11.96 1.70
N PHE A 107 -15.84 11.67 0.56
CA PHE A 107 -15.15 12.70 -0.23
C PHE A 107 -15.45 12.56 -1.72
N ILE A 108 -16.45 13.28 -2.22
CA ILE A 108 -16.72 13.37 -3.66
C ILE A 108 -15.88 14.51 -4.22
N VAL A 109 -14.77 14.18 -4.91
CA VAL A 109 -14.01 15.15 -5.71
C VAL A 109 -14.50 15.03 -7.14
N ILE A 110 -15.24 16.03 -7.63
CA ILE A 110 -15.69 16.09 -9.03
C ILE A 110 -16.49 14.82 -9.42
N GLY A 111 -17.40 14.37 -8.55
CA GLY A 111 -18.23 13.19 -8.80
C GLY A 111 -17.55 11.83 -8.62
N GLN A 112 -16.26 11.81 -8.27
CA GLN A 112 -15.50 10.58 -8.03
C GLN A 112 -15.24 10.38 -6.54
N SER A 113 -15.24 9.11 -6.16
CA SER A 113 -14.99 8.67 -4.80
C SER A 113 -13.61 8.00 -4.72
N PRO A 114 -12.66 8.54 -3.96
CA PRO A 114 -11.33 7.96 -3.85
C PRO A 114 -11.39 6.70 -2.97
N HIS A 115 -11.38 5.55 -3.63
CA HIS A 115 -11.35 4.25 -2.98
C HIS A 115 -9.97 3.59 -3.13
N ILE A 116 -9.48 2.97 -2.06
CA ILE A 116 -8.27 2.16 -2.08
C ILE A 116 -8.53 0.84 -1.35
N GLU A 117 -7.97 -0.25 -1.87
CA GLU A 117 -8.02 -1.59 -1.31
C GLU A 117 -6.61 -2.13 -1.08
N PRO A 118 -6.42 -3.15 -0.22
CA PRO A 118 -5.09 -3.67 0.09
C PRO A 118 -4.30 -4.12 -1.14
N HIS A 119 -4.97 -4.68 -2.15
CA HIS A 119 -4.33 -5.16 -3.38
C HIS A 119 -3.75 -4.04 -4.26
N HIS A 120 -4.16 -2.78 -4.06
CA HIS A 120 -3.60 -1.63 -4.79
C HIS A 120 -2.16 -1.29 -4.39
N VAL A 121 -1.55 -2.02 -3.45
CA VAL A 121 -0.10 -1.96 -3.22
C VAL A 121 0.70 -2.36 -4.48
N LEU A 122 0.14 -3.23 -5.34
CA LEU A 122 0.69 -3.59 -6.64
C LEU A 122 -0.14 -2.97 -7.76
N TRP A 123 0.53 -2.55 -8.84
CA TRP A 123 -0.13 -2.04 -10.05
C TRP A 123 -0.73 -3.18 -10.88
N PRO A 124 -1.83 -2.96 -11.60
CA PRO A 124 -2.30 -3.94 -12.56
C PRO A 124 -1.29 -4.12 -13.69
N ILE A 125 -1.23 -5.33 -14.21
CA ILE A 125 -0.53 -5.64 -15.45
C ILE A 125 -1.41 -5.18 -16.62
N ASP A 126 -0.82 -4.50 -17.61
CA ASP A 126 -1.56 -3.99 -18.78
C ASP A 126 -2.22 -5.13 -19.55
N ASP A 127 -3.53 -5.02 -19.79
CA ASP A 127 -4.30 -5.99 -20.55
C ASP A 127 -3.72 -6.27 -21.94
N ARG A 128 -3.09 -5.27 -22.58
CA ARG A 128 -2.42 -5.47 -23.87
C ARG A 128 -1.26 -6.45 -23.75
N LEU A 129 -0.52 -6.39 -22.66
CA LEU A 129 0.59 -7.30 -22.42
C LEU A 129 0.08 -8.72 -22.21
N ILE A 130 -1.01 -8.89 -21.45
CA ILE A 130 -1.67 -10.19 -21.24
C ILE A 130 -2.21 -10.76 -22.56
N ASN A 131 -2.99 -9.97 -23.31
CA ASN A 131 -3.66 -10.41 -24.53
C ASN A 131 -2.70 -10.64 -25.70
N SER A 132 -1.59 -9.90 -25.77
CA SER A 132 -0.58 -10.06 -26.83
C SER A 132 0.23 -11.36 -26.68
N ASN A 133 0.27 -11.94 -25.49
CA ASN A 133 1.00 -13.18 -25.24
C ASN A 133 0.16 -14.40 -25.63
N THR A 134 0.07 -14.65 -26.94
CA THR A 134 -0.76 -15.74 -27.50
C THR A 134 -0.20 -17.14 -27.25
N GLN A 135 1.09 -17.25 -26.95
CA GLN A 135 1.77 -18.53 -26.72
C GLN A 135 1.94 -18.86 -25.23
N GLY A 136 1.54 -17.95 -24.34
CA GLY A 136 1.70 -18.11 -22.89
C GLY A 136 0.50 -17.60 -22.12
N THR A 137 0.60 -17.60 -20.79
CA THR A 137 -0.37 -16.96 -19.92
C THR A 137 0.40 -16.08 -18.94
N ILE A 138 0.14 -14.77 -18.99
CA ILE A 138 0.67 -13.82 -17.99
C ILE A 138 -0.41 -13.65 -16.94
N ASN A 139 -0.07 -14.02 -15.70
CA ASN A 139 -0.98 -13.85 -14.57
C ASN A 139 -1.13 -12.37 -14.21
N GLN A 140 -2.34 -11.97 -13.86
CA GLN A 140 -2.66 -10.64 -13.33
C GLN A 140 -2.42 -10.60 -11.81
N ASN A 141 -2.15 -9.42 -11.25
CA ASN A 141 -2.10 -9.22 -9.81
C ASN A 141 -3.49 -9.44 -9.18
N ILE A 142 -3.53 -10.16 -8.04
CA ILE A 142 -4.77 -10.49 -7.32
C ILE A 142 -5.54 -9.19 -7.00
N GLY A 143 -6.87 -9.22 -7.14
CA GLY A 143 -7.75 -8.07 -6.94
C GLY A 143 -8.13 -7.33 -8.22
N TYR A 144 -7.29 -7.39 -9.26
CA TYR A 144 -7.61 -6.80 -10.57
C TYR A 144 -8.37 -7.76 -11.49
N ALA A 145 -9.11 -7.19 -12.44
CA ALA A 145 -9.84 -7.95 -13.45
C ALA A 145 -8.88 -8.85 -14.26
N GLY A 146 -9.24 -10.14 -14.38
CA GLY A 146 -8.42 -11.14 -15.06
C GLY A 146 -7.62 -12.02 -14.10
N ALA A 147 -7.44 -11.64 -12.83
CA ALA A 147 -6.74 -12.45 -11.84
C ALA A 147 -7.42 -13.81 -11.59
N GLN A 148 -8.73 -13.92 -11.80
CA GLN A 148 -9.48 -15.17 -11.72
C GLN A 148 -9.05 -16.21 -12.77
N ASN A 149 -8.36 -15.78 -13.83
CA ASN A 149 -7.87 -16.64 -14.90
C ASN A 149 -6.40 -17.03 -14.69
N ASN A 150 -5.79 -16.66 -13.56
CA ASN A 150 -4.40 -16.98 -13.26
C ASN A 150 -4.18 -18.50 -13.22
N LYS A 151 -3.04 -18.93 -13.76
CA LYS A 151 -2.64 -20.34 -13.78
C LYS A 151 -1.40 -20.54 -12.90
N PRO A 152 -1.26 -21.70 -12.24
CA PRO A 152 -0.02 -22.05 -11.56
C PRO A 152 1.18 -21.97 -12.51
N PRO A 153 2.37 -21.55 -12.04
CA PRO A 153 3.59 -21.59 -12.83
C PRO A 153 3.88 -23.00 -13.35
N LEU A 154 4.47 -23.11 -14.55
CA LEU A 154 4.97 -24.38 -15.06
C LEU A 154 6.21 -24.80 -14.25
N GLU A 155 6.21 -26.03 -13.73
CA GLU A 155 7.32 -26.58 -12.93
C GLU A 155 8.31 -27.41 -13.76
N THR A 156 7.92 -27.77 -14.99
CA THR A 156 8.72 -28.59 -15.91
C THR A 156 8.76 -27.96 -17.30
N ILE A 157 9.86 -28.16 -18.01
CA ILE A 157 10.03 -27.83 -19.43
C ILE A 157 10.08 -29.18 -20.16
N ASP A 158 9.20 -29.36 -21.15
CA ASP A 158 9.17 -30.54 -22.02
C ASP A 158 10.32 -30.56 -23.04
#